data_AF-A0A0A9C0J6-F1
#
_entry.id   AF-A0A0A9C0J6-F1
#
_cell.length_a   1.000
_cell.length_b   1.000
_cell.length_c   1.000
_cell.angle_alpha   90.00
_cell.angle_beta   90.00
_cell.angle_gamma   90.00
#
_symmetry.space_group_name_H-M   'P 1'
#
loop_
_entity.id
_entity.type
_entity.pdbx_description
1 polymer ?
#
loop_
_entity_poly.entity_id
_entity_poly.type
_entity_poly.pdbx_seq_one_letter_code
_entity_poly.pdbx_strand_id
1 'polypeptide(L)' 'MGIGPEELEAMTVPHNVLRGKVLRAEDVAEAALFLASDQAAFVSGHNLVVDGATTTVNPAVLHTVGL' A
#
# COMPACT_ATOMS: atom_id res chain seq x y z
N MET A 1 20.49 16.49 5.65
CA MET A 1 19.04 16.81 5.55
C MET A 1 18.29 15.50 5.53
N GLY A 2 17.31 15.33 6.42
CA GLY A 2 16.43 14.16 6.43
C GLY A 2 15.16 14.46 5.63
N ILE A 3 14.64 13.46 4.93
CA ILE A 3 13.35 13.51 4.26
C ILE A 3 12.26 13.60 5.35
N GLY A 4 11.30 14.52 5.20
CA GLY A 4 10.18 14.65 6.13
C GLY A 4 9.15 13.52 5.96
N PRO A 5 8.30 13.22 6.96
CA PRO A 5 7.32 12.13 6.88
C PRO A 5 6.37 12.25 5.68
N GLU A 6 5.81 13.45 5.45
CA GLU A 6 4.91 13.68 4.31
C GLU A 6 5.63 13.51 2.96
N GLU A 7 6.89 13.92 2.89
CA GLU A 7 7.70 13.78 1.68
C GLU A 7 8.02 12.30 1.43
N LEU A 8 8.32 11.54 2.47
CA LEU A 8 8.52 10.09 2.38
C LEU A 8 7.25 9.36 1.94
N GLU A 9 6.08 9.74 2.48
CA GLU A 9 4.80 9.18 2.08
C GLU A 9 4.47 9.50 0.62
N ALA A 10 4.69 10.75 0.18
CA ALA A 10 4.46 11.16 -1.20
C ALA A 10 5.32 10.39 -2.22
N MET A 11 6.50 9.91 -1.82
CA MET A 11 7.35 9.07 -2.68
C MET A 11 6.70 7.73 -3.05
N THR A 12 5.66 7.28 -2.34
CA THR A 12 4.94 6.03 -2.67
C THR A 12 3.98 6.19 -3.85
N VAL A 13 3.54 7.41 -4.16
CA VAL A 13 2.49 7.68 -5.17
C VAL A 13 2.85 7.19 -6.57
N PRO A 14 4.09 7.39 -7.08
CA PRO A 14 4.43 6.95 -8.44
C PRO A 14 4.58 5.43 -8.59
N HIS A 15 4.70 4.70 -7.47
CA HIS A 15 5.10 3.29 -7.46
C HIS A 15 3.95 2.34 -7.17
N ASN A 16 2.83 2.86 -6.66
CA ASN A 16 1.68 2.05 -6.31
C ASN A 16 0.60 2.11 -7.41
N VAL A 17 -0.24 1.06 -7.50
CA VAL A 17 -1.29 0.92 -8.51
C VAL A 17 -2.48 1.86 -8.25
N LEU A 18 -2.63 2.35 -7.02
CA LEU A 18 -3.76 3.18 -6.59
C LEU A 18 -3.49 4.66 -6.89
N ARG A 19 -3.84 5.07 -8.12
CA ARG A 19 -3.67 6.45 -8.60
C ARG A 19 -4.21 7.52 -7.63
N GLY A 20 -3.36 8.48 -7.27
CA GLY A 20 -3.70 9.60 -6.40
C GLY A 20 -3.82 9.25 -4.92
N LYS A 21 -3.51 8.00 -4.53
CA LYS A 21 -3.42 7.59 -3.13
C LYS A 21 -1.97 7.62 -2.67
N VAL A 22 -1.78 8.29 -1.54
CA VAL A 22 -0.57 8.24 -0.74
C VAL A 22 -0.80 7.13 0.28
N LEU A 23 0.11 6.15 0.35
CA LEU A 23 0.06 5.14 1.41
C LEU A 23 0.45 5.81 2.73
N ARG A 24 -0.40 5.68 3.74
CA ARG A 24 -0.17 6.25 5.08
C ARG A 24 -0.16 5.17 6.15
N ALA A 25 0.30 5.55 7.34
CA ALA A 25 0.25 4.69 8.51
C ALA A 25 -1.19 4.23 8.82
N GLU A 26 -2.19 5.08 8.57
CA GLU A 26 -3.60 4.74 8.79
C GLU A 26 -4.08 3.60 7.88
N ASP A 27 -3.60 3.49 6.64
CA ASP A 27 -4.01 2.40 5.74
C ASP A 27 -3.57 1.03 6.29
N VAL A 28 -2.38 0.96 6.90
CA VAL A 28 -1.89 -0.24 7.59
C VAL A 28 -2.70 -0.52 8.86
N ALA A 29 -3.01 0.54 9.63
CA ALA A 29 -3.81 0.41 10.84
C ALA A 29 -5.24 -0.10 10.55
N GLU A 30 -5.88 0.38 9.48
CA GLU A 30 -7.20 -0.09 9.04
C GLU A 30 -7.16 -1.55 8.57
N ALA A 31 -6.12 -1.94 7.83
CA ALA A 31 -5.93 -3.35 7.45
C ALA A 31 -5.77 -4.26 8.68
N ALA A 32 -4.99 -3.82 9.67
CA ALA A 32 -4.84 -4.54 10.94
C ALA A 32 -6.15 -4.59 11.73
N LEU A 33 -6.91 -3.49 11.77
CA LEU A 33 -8.22 -3.43 12.41
C LEU A 33 -9.21 -4.42 11.77
N PHE A 34 -9.25 -4.48 10.43
CA PHE A 34 -10.05 -5.47 9.71
C PHE A 34 -9.64 -6.91 10.08
N LEU A 35 -8.34 -7.22 10.07
CA LEU A 35 -7.83 -8.55 10.43
C LEU A 35 -8.11 -8.94 11.89
N ALA A 36 -8.20 -7.97 12.78
CA ALA A 36 -8.55 -8.18 14.18
C ALA A 36 -10.07 -8.34 14.43
N SER A 37 -10.90 -8.11 13.42
CA SER A 37 -12.35 -8.15 13.54
C SER A 37 -12.96 -9.53 13.25
N ASP A 38 -14.20 -9.73 13.67
CA ASP A 38 -14.99 -10.94 13.35
C ASP A 38 -15.19 -11.13 11.83
N GLN A 39 -15.03 -10.08 11.02
CA GLN A 39 -15.16 -10.14 9.57
C GLN A 39 -14.02 -10.94 8.92
N ALA A 40 -12.88 -11.08 9.62
CA ALA A 40 -11.71 -11.82 9.15
C ALA A 40 -11.60 -13.23 9.76
N ALA A 41 -12.69 -13.79 10.33
CA ALA A 41 -12.67 -15.04 11.11
C ALA A 41 -12.04 -16.26 10.41
N PHE A 42 -12.01 -16.30 9.08
CA PHE A 42 -11.39 -17.37 8.29
C PHE A 42 -10.12 -16.94 7.53
N VAL A 43 -9.62 -15.72 7.75
CA VAL A 43 -8.39 -15.22 7.15
C VAL A 43 -7.24 -15.44 8.11
N SER A 44 -6.47 -16.52 7.88
CA SER A 44 -5.33 -16.89 8.72
C SER A 44 -4.19 -17.52 7.90
N GLY A 45 -2.97 -17.46 8.42
CA GLY A 45 -1.79 -18.10 7.81
C GLY A 45 -1.23 -17.42 6.57
N HIS A 46 -1.65 -16.18 6.27
CA HIS A 46 -1.20 -15.42 5.10
C HIS A 46 -0.41 -14.18 5.52
N ASN A 47 0.65 -13.85 4.76
CA ASN A 47 1.31 -12.55 4.84
C ASN A 47 0.53 -11.55 3.99
N LEU A 48 -0.20 -10.63 4.62
CA LEU A 48 -0.90 -9.56 3.91
C LEU A 48 0.04 -8.37 3.70
N VAL A 49 0.41 -8.11 2.44
CA VAL A 49 1.20 -6.93 2.07
C VAL A 49 0.26 -5.74 1.86
N VAL A 50 0.53 -4.62 2.55
CA VAL A 50 -0.27 -3.38 2.47
C VAL A 50 0.60 -2.27 1.90
N ASP A 51 0.76 -2.25 0.57
CA ASP A 51 1.71 -1.37 -0.13
C ASP A 51 1.17 -0.77 -1.43
N GLY A 52 -0.15 -0.86 -1.65
CA GLY A 52 -0.80 -0.45 -2.90
C GLY A 52 -0.34 -1.25 -4.12
N ALA A 53 0.04 -2.51 -3.93
CA ALA A 53 0.55 -3.45 -4.94
C ALA A 53 1.93 -3.11 -5.53
N THR A 54 2.68 -2.21 -4.88
CA THR A 54 4.02 -1.81 -5.30
C THR A 54 4.96 -3.01 -5.48
N THR A 55 4.90 -4.00 -4.58
CA THR A 55 5.74 -5.21 -4.62
C THR A 55 5.26 -6.27 -5.60
N THR A 56 4.04 -6.15 -6.13
CA THR A 56 3.40 -7.19 -6.95
C THR A 56 3.44 -6.89 -8.46
N VAL A 57 3.74 -5.64 -8.82
CA VAL A 57 3.70 -5.15 -10.20
C VAL A 57 5.10 -4.80 -10.73
N ASN A 58 5.27 -4.88 -12.04
CA ASN A 58 6.46 -4.34 -12.70
C ASN A 58 6.22 -2.86 -13.02
N PRO A 59 6.98 -1.91 -12.44
CA PRO A 59 6.80 -0.48 -12.70
C PRO A 59 6.93 -0.11 -14.18
N ALA A 60 7.81 -0.79 -14.92
CA ALA A 60 7.98 -0.54 -16.35
C ALA A 60 6.71 -0.90 -17.15
N VAL A 61 5.97 -1.92 -16.71
CA VAL A 61 4.70 -2.32 -17.34
C VAL A 61 3.61 -1.31 -17.02
N LEU A 62 3.49 -0.85 -15.76
CA LEU A 62 2.50 0.16 -15.37
C LEU A 62 2.65 1.44 -16.21
N HIS A 63 3.86 1.98 -16.31
CA HIS A 63 4.14 3.15 -17.12
C HIS A 63 3.81 2.95 -18.60
N THR A 64 4.04 1.75 -19.14
CA THR A 64 3.76 1.44 -20.56
C THR A 64 2.26 1.42 -20.86
N VAL A 65 1.42 1.04 -19.90
CA VAL A 65 -0.05 1.02 -20.05
C VAL A 65 -0.75 2.28 -19.53
N GLY A 66 0.02 3.32 -19.17
CA GLY A 66 -0.52 4.60 -18.71
C GLY A 66 -1.11 4.55 -17.30
N LEU A 67 -0.70 3.54 -16.49
CA LEU A 67 -0.96 3.46 -15.06
C LEU A 67 0.16 4.13 -14.27
#